data_AF-Q961F9-F1
#
_entry.id   AF-Q961F9-F1
#
_cell.length_a   1.000
_cell.length_b   1.000
_cell.length_c   1.000
_cell.angle_alpha   90.00
_cell.angle_beta   90.00
_cell.angle_gamma   90.00
#
_symmetry.space_group_name_H-M   'P 1'
#
loop_
_entity.id
_entity.type
_entity.pdbx_description
1 polymer ?
#
loop_
_entity_poly.entity_id
_entity_poly.type
_entity_poly.pdbx_seq_one_letter_code
_entity_poly.pdbx_strand_id
1 'polypeptide(L)'
;MLSLLHGKSVEPHLLMRRIPLEQVPEDEKEAAAWLQNLFVEKDKIIDSFLETGSFFKTSGIKEVPAYVNKRRLCSLVNFVCWAVFSLSCIFYYVITSLLAANWTAFITALSVLGLFYWLMGQAINKTQISKASNYGSSKSVAK
;
A
#
# COMPACT_ATOMS: atom_id res chain seq x y z
N MET A 1 2.20 6.22 2.16
CA MET A 1 1.89 7.49 2.88
C MET A 1 2.68 8.68 2.34
N LEU A 2 4.01 8.62 2.26
CA LEU A 2 4.80 9.71 1.66
C LEU A 2 4.39 10.04 0.21
N SER A 3 4.00 9.05 -0.60
CA SER A 3 3.48 9.31 -1.95
C SER A 3 2.24 10.21 -1.95
N LEU A 4 1.36 10.07 -0.94
CA LEU A 4 0.18 10.92 -0.78
C LEU A 4 0.57 12.35 -0.37
N LEU A 5 1.55 12.50 0.53
CA LEU A 5 2.13 13.81 0.90
C LEU A 5 2.78 14.51 -0.29
N HIS A 6 3.39 13.76 -1.21
CA HIS A 6 3.94 14.29 -2.46
C HIS A 6 2.89 14.47 -3.57
N GLY A 7 1.60 14.28 -3.28
CA GLY A 7 0.52 14.43 -4.27
C GLY A 7 0.53 13.39 -5.39
N LYS A 8 1.24 12.27 -5.22
CA LYS A 8 1.24 11.18 -6.20
C LYS A 8 -0.09 10.42 -6.13
N SER A 9 -0.72 10.20 -7.28
CA SER A 9 -1.92 9.36 -7.37
C SER A 9 -1.59 7.94 -6.91
N VAL A 10 -2.46 7.37 -6.08
CA VAL A 10 -2.37 5.97 -5.64
C VAL A 10 -3.63 5.28 -6.13
N GLU A 11 -3.51 4.56 -7.23
CA GLU A 11 -4.62 3.85 -7.87
C GLU A 11 -4.46 2.35 -7.62
N PRO A 12 -5.29 1.75 -6.76
CA PRO A 12 -5.25 0.32 -6.53
C PRO A 12 -5.98 -0.42 -7.66
N HIS A 13 -5.26 -1.31 -8.34
CA HIS A 13 -5.86 -2.26 -9.28
C HIS A 13 -6.04 -3.60 -8.59
N LEU A 14 -7.27 -4.10 -8.53
CA LEU A 14 -7.62 -5.33 -7.81
C LEU A 14 -8.40 -6.26 -8.72
N LEU A 15 -7.91 -7.49 -8.86
CA LEU A 15 -8.65 -8.59 -9.46
C LEU A 15 -9.11 -9.53 -8.33
N MET A 16 -10.42 -9.67 -8.17
CA MET A 16 -11.02 -10.57 -7.17
C MET A 16 -11.76 -11.70 -7.88
N ARG A 17 -11.43 -12.94 -7.49
CA ARG A 17 -12.10 -14.16 -7.97
C ARG A 17 -12.56 -14.98 -6.79
N ARG A 18 -13.82 -15.46 -6.84
CA ARG A 18 -14.33 -16.46 -5.89
C ARG A 18 -13.99 -17.85 -6.41
N ILE A 19 -13.50 -18.71 -5.52
CA ILE A 19 -13.23 -20.12 -5.81
C ILE A 19 -14.31 -20.93 -5.07
N PRO A 20 -15.16 -21.68 -5.79
CA PRO A 20 -16.13 -22.60 -5.18
C PRO A 20 -15.42 -23.69 -4.37
N LEU A 21 -16.02 -24.11 -3.26
CA LEU A 21 -15.42 -25.13 -2.38
C LEU A 21 -15.35 -26.49 -3.07
N GLU A 22 -16.26 -26.76 -4.01
CA GLU A 22 -16.31 -27.99 -4.79
C GLU A 22 -15.08 -28.15 -5.70
N GLN A 23 -14.35 -27.07 -5.99
CA GLN A 23 -13.13 -27.09 -6.80
C GLN A 23 -11.86 -27.33 -5.97
N VAL A 24 -11.98 -27.35 -4.64
CA VAL A 24 -10.84 -27.52 -3.73
C VAL A 24 -10.73 -29.02 -3.40
N PRO A 25 -9.62 -29.68 -3.75
CA PRO A 25 -9.43 -31.09 -3.41
C PRO A 25 -9.37 -31.30 -1.89
N GLU A 26 -9.98 -32.37 -1.38
CA GLU A 26 -9.90 -32.75 0.04
C GLU A 26 -8.63 -33.54 0.37
N ASP A 27 -8.07 -34.27 -0.61
CA ASP A 27 -6.83 -35.02 -0.43
C ASP A 27 -5.61 -34.08 -0.30
N GLU A 28 -4.70 -34.38 0.63
CA GLU A 28 -3.57 -33.52 0.97
C GLU A 28 -2.61 -33.31 -0.21
N LYS A 29 -2.31 -34.37 -0.98
CA LYS A 29 -1.36 -34.28 -2.10
C LYS A 29 -1.96 -33.53 -3.27
N GLU A 30 -3.22 -33.79 -3.57
CA GLU A 30 -3.94 -33.10 -4.63
C GLU A 30 -4.18 -31.63 -4.28
N ALA A 31 -4.49 -31.33 -3.02
CA ALA A 31 -4.62 -29.95 -2.53
C ALA A 31 -3.30 -29.18 -2.63
N ALA A 32 -2.17 -29.81 -2.30
CA ALA A 32 -0.85 -29.20 -2.45
C ALA A 32 -0.53 -28.87 -3.91
N ALA A 33 -0.79 -29.81 -4.84
CA ALA A 33 -0.60 -29.60 -6.27
C ALA A 33 -1.53 -28.51 -6.81
N TRP A 34 -2.79 -28.49 -6.38
CA TRP A 34 -3.78 -27.48 -6.75
C TRP A 34 -3.37 -26.08 -6.29
N LEU A 35 -2.90 -25.94 -5.03
CA LEU A 35 -2.38 -24.69 -4.50
C LEU A 35 -1.18 -24.20 -5.30
N GLN A 36 -0.24 -25.08 -5.64
CA GLN A 36 0.93 -24.72 -6.45
C GLN A 36 0.53 -24.19 -7.83
N ASN A 37 -0.41 -24.87 -8.49
CA ASN A 37 -0.94 -24.42 -9.78
C ASN A 37 -1.66 -23.08 -9.68
N LEU A 38 -2.40 -22.85 -8.58
CA LEU A 38 -3.06 -21.58 -8.30
C LEU A 38 -2.05 -20.45 -8.08
N PHE A 39 -0.91 -20.70 -7.44
CA PHE A 39 0.17 -19.72 -7.31
C PHE A 39 0.78 -19.36 -8.68
N VAL A 40 1.07 -20.36 -9.51
CA VAL A 40 1.58 -20.13 -10.88
C VAL A 40 0.60 -19.32 -11.72
N GLU A 41 -0.71 -19.58 -11.61
CA GLU A 41 -1.73 -18.79 -12.29
C GLU A 41 -1.73 -17.34 -11.80
N LYS A 42 -1.65 -17.12 -10.48
CA LYS A 42 -1.59 -15.77 -9.90
C LYS A 42 -0.37 -15.00 -10.39
N ASP A 43 0.80 -15.62 -10.44
CA ASP A 43 2.02 -14.96 -10.92
C ASP A 43 1.87 -14.50 -12.37
N LYS A 44 1.33 -15.34 -13.26
CA LYS A 44 1.05 -14.95 -14.65
C LYS A 44 0.11 -13.75 -14.79
N ILE A 45 -0.88 -13.64 -13.90
CA ILE A 45 -1.80 -12.49 -13.87
C ILE A 45 -1.06 -11.21 -13.48
N ILE A 46 -0.20 -11.29 -12.46
CA ILE A 46 0.59 -10.16 -11.99
C ILE A 46 1.60 -9.75 -13.05
N ASP A 47 2.29 -10.70 -13.68
CA ASP A 47 3.24 -10.44 -14.76
C ASP A 47 2.56 -9.75 -15.95
N SER A 48 1.39 -10.24 -16.38
CA SER A 48 0.57 -9.57 -17.41
C SER A 48 0.25 -8.13 -17.05
N PHE A 49 -0.07 -7.86 -15.79
CA PHE A 49 -0.37 -6.51 -15.31
C PHE A 49 0.87 -5.61 -15.29
N LEU A 50 2.02 -6.13 -14.85
CA LEU A 50 3.28 -5.40 -14.83
C LEU A 50 3.78 -5.05 -16.24
N GLU A 51 3.60 -5.94 -17.21
CA GLU A 51 4.03 -5.73 -18.60
C GLU A 51 3.08 -4.83 -19.40
N THR A 52 1.77 -5.04 -19.27
CA THR A 52 0.78 -4.44 -20.19
C THR A 52 -0.17 -3.43 -19.54
N GLY A 53 -0.16 -3.32 -18.21
CA GLY A 53 -1.12 -2.55 -17.43
C GLY A 53 -2.53 -3.18 -17.34
N SER A 54 -2.71 -4.41 -17.83
CA SER A 54 -3.98 -5.14 -17.77
C SER A 54 -3.77 -6.58 -17.30
N PHE A 55 -4.69 -7.06 -16.45
CA PHE A 55 -4.65 -8.41 -15.92
C PHE A 55 -4.92 -9.51 -16.94
N PHE A 56 -5.50 -9.20 -18.10
CA PHE A 56 -6.09 -10.20 -19.02
C PHE A 56 -5.34 -10.39 -20.34
N LYS A 57 -4.47 -9.45 -20.73
CA LYS A 57 -3.86 -9.45 -22.08
C LYS A 57 -2.92 -10.63 -22.34
N THR A 58 -2.08 -10.97 -21.37
CA THR A 58 -1.04 -12.01 -21.51
C THR A 58 -1.32 -13.24 -20.65
N SER A 59 -2.22 -13.12 -19.66
CA SER A 59 -2.49 -14.18 -18.68
C SER A 59 -3.36 -15.33 -19.18
N GLY A 60 -4.08 -15.15 -20.30
CA GLY A 60 -5.01 -16.15 -20.84
C GLY A 60 -6.33 -16.29 -20.07
N ILE A 61 -6.62 -15.36 -19.15
CA ILE A 61 -7.86 -15.34 -18.36
C ILE A 61 -8.93 -14.50 -19.07
N LYS A 62 -10.17 -14.98 -19.03
CA LYS A 62 -11.32 -14.27 -19.60
C LYS A 62 -11.47 -12.90 -18.95
N GLU A 63 -11.67 -11.87 -19.77
CA GLU A 63 -11.93 -10.52 -19.31
C GLU A 63 -13.21 -10.45 -18.45
N VAL A 64 -13.11 -9.74 -17.33
CA VAL A 64 -14.20 -9.52 -16.37
C VAL A 64 -14.54 -8.03 -16.36
N PRO A 65 -15.82 -7.64 -16.26
CA PRO A 65 -16.19 -6.23 -16.19
C PRO A 65 -15.50 -5.53 -15.02
N ALA A 66 -14.81 -4.44 -15.33
CA ALA A 66 -14.11 -3.63 -14.32
C ALA A 66 -15.13 -2.77 -13.56
N TYR A 67 -15.06 -2.82 -12.23
CA TYR A 67 -15.80 -1.90 -11.37
C TYR A 67 -14.90 -0.73 -10.96
N VAL A 68 -15.16 0.45 -11.52
CA VAL A 68 -14.45 1.68 -11.15
C VAL A 68 -15.25 2.41 -10.08
N ASN A 69 -14.72 2.44 -8.86
CA ASN A 69 -15.35 3.21 -7.79
C ASN A 69 -15.17 4.72 -8.04
N LYS A 70 -16.27 5.47 -7.99
CA LYS A 70 -16.22 6.93 -8.16
C LYS A 70 -15.58 7.58 -6.92
N ARG A 71 -14.74 8.59 -7.13
CA ARG A 71 -14.10 9.35 -6.04
C ARG A 71 -15.17 10.04 -5.18
N ARG A 72 -15.18 9.78 -3.87
CA ARG A 72 -16.14 10.37 -2.93
C ARG A 72 -15.57 11.62 -2.27
N LEU A 73 -16.08 12.79 -2.64
CA LEU A 73 -15.64 14.09 -2.10
C LEU A 73 -15.81 14.20 -0.58
N CYS A 74 -16.80 13.54 0.00
CA CYS A 74 -17.01 13.53 1.46
C CYS A 74 -15.77 13.07 2.24
N SER A 75 -15.02 12.09 1.70
CA SER A 75 -13.80 11.60 2.35
C SER A 75 -12.69 12.65 2.33
N LEU A 76 -12.60 13.42 1.24
CA LEU A 76 -11.61 14.48 1.09
C LEU A 76 -11.92 15.63 2.07
N VAL A 77 -13.18 16.05 2.13
CA VAL A 77 -13.63 17.10 3.06
C VAL A 77 -13.36 16.68 4.50
N ASN A 78 -13.75 15.46 4.89
CA ASN A 78 -13.49 14.96 6.24
C ASN A 78 -11.98 14.97 6.56
N PHE A 79 -11.14 14.48 5.65
CA PHE A 79 -9.69 14.51 5.83
C PHE A 79 -9.15 15.94 6.00
N VAL A 80 -9.57 16.88 5.15
CA VAL A 80 -9.13 18.28 5.21
C VAL A 80 -9.58 18.93 6.50
N CYS A 81 -10.82 18.72 6.94
CA CYS A 81 -11.32 19.27 8.20
C CYS A 81 -10.47 18.83 9.40
N TRP A 82 -10.20 17.53 9.53
CA TRP A 82 -9.38 17.01 10.63
C TRP A 82 -7.91 17.43 10.52
N ALA A 83 -7.37 17.48 9.29
CA ALA A 83 -6.00 17.94 9.06
C ALA A 83 -5.84 19.40 9.51
N VAL A 84 -6.72 20.30 9.06
CA VAL A 84 -6.70 21.72 9.43
C VAL A 84 -6.89 21.91 10.93
N PHE A 85 -7.83 21.19 11.54
CA PHE A 85 -8.05 21.25 12.98
C PHE A 85 -6.79 20.85 13.77
N SER A 86 -6.21 19.68 13.47
CA SER A 86 -5.03 19.19 14.20
C SER A 86 -3.80 20.10 13.99
N LEU A 87 -3.56 20.55 12.75
CA LEU A 87 -2.46 21.45 12.43
C LEU A 87 -2.62 22.80 13.14
N SER A 88 -3.85 23.32 13.21
CA SER A 88 -4.13 24.57 13.92
C SER A 88 -3.81 24.46 15.41
N CYS A 89 -4.18 23.35 16.07
CA CYS A 89 -3.84 23.11 17.47
C CYS A 89 -2.33 23.06 17.69
N ILE A 90 -1.59 22.35 16.83
CA ILE A 90 -0.13 22.22 16.93
C ILE A 90 0.54 23.58 16.70
N PHE A 91 0.16 24.30 15.65
CA PHE A 91 0.74 25.62 15.36
C PHE A 91 0.43 26.63 16.46
N TYR A 92 -0.80 26.63 16.99
CA TYR A 92 -1.16 27.48 18.11
C TYR A 92 -0.26 27.23 19.32
N TYR A 93 -0.07 25.97 19.72
CA TYR A 93 0.79 25.61 20.85
C TYR A 93 2.26 26.02 20.63
N VAL A 94 2.80 25.79 19.44
CA VAL A 94 4.19 26.14 19.10
C VAL A 94 4.40 27.66 19.07
N ILE A 95 3.49 28.41 18.45
CA ILE A 95 3.56 29.87 18.35
C ILE A 95 3.39 30.53 19.72
N THR A 96 2.41 30.11 20.51
CA THR A 96 2.20 30.66 21.86
C THR A 96 3.38 30.37 22.79
N SER A 97 3.96 29.17 22.72
CA SER A 97 5.17 28.84 23.48
C SER A 97 6.36 29.71 23.07
N LEU A 98 6.50 30.02 21.78
CA LEU A 98 7.53 30.90 21.25
C LEU A 98 7.34 32.35 21.73
N LEU A 99 6.12 32.88 21.63
CA LEU A 99 5.79 34.25 22.06
C LEU A 99 5.91 34.44 23.57
N ALA A 100 5.58 33.41 24.36
CA ALA A 100 5.74 33.41 25.81
C ALA A 100 7.20 33.18 26.27
N ALA A 101 8.15 33.04 25.33
CA ALA A 101 9.55 32.69 25.59
C ALA A 101 9.72 31.40 26.43
N ASN A 102 8.75 30.48 26.37
CA ASN A 102 8.83 29.20 27.05
C ASN A 102 9.63 28.20 26.20
N TRP A 103 10.95 28.32 26.29
CA TRP A 103 11.89 27.48 25.54
C TRP A 103 11.74 26.00 25.85
N THR A 104 11.41 25.64 27.09
CA THR A 104 11.24 24.23 27.48
C THR A 104 10.08 23.58 26.71
N ALA A 105 8.89 24.17 26.77
CA ALA A 105 7.70 23.68 26.07
C ALA A 105 7.91 23.62 24.56
N PHE A 106 8.56 24.64 23.98
CA PHE A 106 8.85 24.71 22.56
C PHE A 106 9.79 23.60 22.10
N ILE A 107 10.91 23.38 22.81
CA ILE A 107 11.89 22.33 22.48
C ILE A 107 11.27 20.94 22.64
N THR A 108 10.49 20.70 23.69
CA THR A 108 9.81 19.41 23.88
C THR A 108 8.84 19.12 22.73
N ALA A 109 8.06 20.11 22.30
CA ALA A 109 7.14 19.97 21.17
C ALA A 109 7.86 19.59 19.87
N LEU A 110 8.94 20.32 19.55
CA LEU A 110 9.74 20.05 18.35
C LEU A 110 10.43 18.69 18.42
N SER A 111 10.92 18.30 19.58
CA SER A 111 11.56 16.99 19.79
C SER A 111 10.57 15.85 19.52
N VAL A 112 9.35 15.94 20.04
CA VAL A 112 8.30 14.95 19.79
C VAL A 112 7.97 14.86 18.30
N LEU A 113 7.75 16.00 17.63
CA LEU A 113 7.49 16.04 16.18
C LEU A 113 8.64 15.44 15.37
N GLY A 114 9.88 15.78 15.72
CA GLY A 114 11.08 15.25 15.07
C GLY A 114 11.24 13.74 15.25
N LEU A 115 10.98 13.23 16.46
CA LEU A 115 11.00 11.79 16.76
C LEU A 115 9.96 11.03 15.92
N PHE A 116 8.73 11.53 15.86
CA PHE A 116 7.68 10.92 15.03
C PHE A 116 8.04 10.92 13.55
N TYR A 117 8.60 12.02 13.04
CA TYR A 117 9.07 12.09 11.64
C TYR A 117 10.18 11.06 11.37
N TRP A 118 11.15 10.92 12.28
CA TRP A 118 12.22 9.94 12.17
C TRP A 118 11.71 8.50 12.18
N LEU A 119 10.81 8.16 13.12
CA LEU A 119 10.19 6.84 13.19
C LEU A 119 9.40 6.51 11.92
N MET A 120 8.67 7.48 11.37
CA MET A 120 7.97 7.32 10.10
C MET A 120 8.94 7.03 8.94
N GLY A 121 10.07 7.74 8.90
CA GLY A 121 11.13 7.47 7.92
C GLY A 121 11.69 6.05 8.02
N GLN A 122 11.91 5.57 9.24
CA GLN A 122 12.36 4.19 9.48
C GLN A 122 11.32 3.15 9.04
N ALA A 123 10.06 3.36 9.41
CA ALA A 123 8.97 2.47 9.02
C ALA A 123 8.88 2.35 7.49
N ILE A 124 8.93 3.47 6.78
CA ILE A 124 8.87 3.49 5.32
C ILE A 124 10.08 2.80 4.70
N ASN A 125 11.28 3.03 5.24
CA ASN A 125 12.51 2.40 4.75
C ASN A 125 12.48 0.87 4.89
N LYS A 126 11.82 0.35 5.94
CA LYS A 126 11.64 -1.09 6.14
C LYS A 126 10.52 -1.70 5.30
N THR A 127 9.51 -0.92 4.87
CA THR A 127 8.38 -1.42 4.08
C THR A 127 8.57 -1.35 2.56
N GLN A 128 9.73 -0.89 2.07
CA GLN A 128 9.94 -0.79 0.61
C GLN A 128 10.05 -2.17 -0.03
N ILE A 129 9.19 -2.41 -1.02
CA ILE A 129 9.13 -3.65 -1.80
C ILE A 129 10.42 -3.91 -2.59
N SER A 130 11.17 -2.85 -2.96
CA SER A 130 12.49 -3.00 -3.62
C SER A 130 13.55 -3.70 -2.77
N LYS A 131 13.31 -3.83 -1.45
CA LYS A 131 14.16 -4.59 -0.52
C LYS A 131 13.58 -5.98 -0.20
N ALA A 132 12.53 -6.40 -0.90
CA ALA A 132 12.03 -7.76 -0.79
C ALA A 132 13.15 -8.74 -1.15
N SER A 133 13.18 -9.89 -0.45
CA SER A 133 14.17 -10.93 -0.68
C SER A 133 14.12 -11.41 -2.12
N ASN A 134 15.28 -11.68 -2.71
CA ASN A 134 15.40 -12.25 -4.05
C ASN A 134 15.01 -13.76 -4.10
N TYR A 135 14.20 -14.21 -3.15
CA TYR A 135 13.80 -15.60 -2.98
C TYR A 135 12.94 -16.02 -4.17
N GLY A 136 13.42 -16.99 -4.95
CA GLY A 136 12.74 -17.47 -6.16
C GLY A 136 13.07 -16.75 -7.47
N SER A 137 13.88 -15.68 -7.49
CA SER A 137 14.20 -14.96 -8.74
C SER A 137 15.45 -15.48 -9.47
N SER A 138 16.08 -16.55 -8.98
CA SER A 138 17.16 -17.20 -9.73
C SER A 138 16.56 -17.71 -11.03
N LYS A 139 16.78 -16.97 -12.11
CA LYS A 139 16.49 -17.40 -13.48
C LYS A 139 17.08 -18.80 -13.62
N SER A 140 16.21 -19.81 -13.65
CA SER A 140 16.60 -21.14 -14.10
C SER A 140 17.01 -20.97 -15.55
N VAL A 141 18.31 -20.85 -15.78
CA VAL A 141 18.92 -20.92 -17.10
C VAL A 141 18.57 -22.31 -17.61
N ALA A 142 17.51 -22.39 -18.42
CA ALA A 142 17.19 -23.58 -19.18
C ALA A 142 18.39 -23.85 -20.09
N LYS A 143 19.05 -24.98 -19.83
CA LYS A 143 20.07 -25.57 -20.69
C LYS A 143 19.46 -26.75 -21.40
#